data_AF-Q3ZLD7-F1
#
_entry.id   AF-Q3ZLD7-F1
#
_cell.length_a   1.000
_cell.length_b   1.000
_cell.length_c   1.000
_cell.angle_alpha   90.00
_cell.angle_beta   90.00
_cell.angle_gamma   90.00
#
_symmetry.space_group_name_H-M   'P 1'
#
loop_
_entity.id
_entity.type
_entity.pdbx_description
1 polymer ?
#
loop_
_entity_poly.entity_id
_entity_poly.type
_entity_poly.pdbx_seq_one_letter_code
_entity_poly.pdbx_strand_id
1 'polypeptide(L)'
;MPLIVMCGYPCSGKSRRAEELKAFFEESTERKVHIVGDGSLGVEKNTVYADSQKEKNVRASLKAEVERKVNKDDIVILDSLNYIKGYRYELFCLIKHAQTPHCLVYSLTSHEESSLWNT
;
A
#
# COMPACT_ATOMS: atom_id res chain seq x y z
N MET A 1 -10.06 -4.43 11.70
CA MET A 1 -9.19 -5.53 11.23
C MET A 1 -8.01 -4.88 10.52
N PRO A 2 -7.01 -5.60 9.99
CA PRO A 2 -5.67 -5.03 9.85
C PRO A 2 -5.50 -4.01 8.73
N LEU A 3 -4.44 -3.21 8.87
CA LEU A 3 -3.74 -2.63 7.73
C LEU A 3 -2.87 -3.71 7.09
N ILE A 4 -3.07 -3.93 5.79
CA ILE A 4 -2.22 -4.76 4.93
C ILE A 4 -1.36 -3.82 4.08
N VAL A 5 -0.05 -3.87 4.27
CA VAL A 5 0.90 -3.05 3.52
C VAL A 5 1.49 -3.88 2.40
N MET A 6 1.21 -3.52 1.14
CA MET A 6 1.88 -4.12 -0.02
C MET A 6 3.28 -3.51 -0.15
N CYS A 7 4.30 -4.30 -0.43
CA CYS A 7 5.67 -3.81 -0.56
C CYS A 7 6.42 -4.58 -1.65
N GLY A 8 7.28 -3.91 -2.41
CA GLY A 8 8.02 -4.56 -3.51
C GLY A 8 8.37 -3.57 -4.62
N TYR A 9 9.21 -4.03 -5.56
CA TYR A 9 9.65 -3.22 -6.70
C TYR A 9 8.48 -2.68 -7.55
N PRO A 10 8.69 -1.62 -8.35
CA PRO A 10 7.73 -1.24 -9.40
C PRO A 10 7.34 -2.44 -10.26
N CYS A 11 6.11 -2.46 -10.76
CA CYS A 11 5.60 -3.54 -11.62
C CYS A 11 5.65 -4.98 -11.05
N SER A 12 5.94 -5.19 -9.76
CA SER A 12 6.04 -6.54 -9.16
C SER A 12 4.70 -7.31 -9.00
N GLY A 13 3.58 -6.74 -9.47
CA GLY A 13 2.25 -7.34 -9.30
C GLY A 13 1.54 -7.03 -7.98
N LYS A 14 2.03 -6.06 -7.18
CA LYS A 14 1.38 -5.62 -5.93
C LYS A 14 -0.10 -5.29 -6.13
N SER A 15 -0.43 -4.46 -7.11
CA SER A 15 -1.81 -4.03 -7.38
C SER A 15 -2.70 -5.22 -7.70
N ARG A 16 -2.22 -6.17 -8.52
CA ARG A 16 -2.95 -7.42 -8.78
C ARG A 16 -3.24 -8.20 -7.50
N ARG A 17 -2.22 -8.39 -6.64
CA ARG A 17 -2.40 -9.08 -5.36
C ARG A 17 -3.29 -8.31 -4.40
N ALA A 18 -3.26 -6.99 -4.41
CA ALA A 18 -4.15 -6.15 -3.60
C ALA A 18 -5.62 -6.34 -4.01
N GLU A 19 -5.92 -6.37 -5.31
CA GLU A 19 -7.27 -6.63 -5.82
C GLU A 19 -7.74 -8.07 -5.53
N GLU A 20 -6.87 -9.06 -5.71
CA GLU A 20 -7.18 -10.46 -5.35
C GLU A 20 -7.48 -10.60 -3.85
N LEU A 21 -6.70 -9.93 -2.98
CA LEU A 21 -6.97 -9.89 -1.54
C LEU A 21 -8.29 -9.18 -1.23
N LYS A 22 -8.58 -8.07 -1.91
CA LYS A 22 -9.84 -7.36 -1.73
C LYS A 22 -11.03 -8.25 -2.08
N ALA A 23 -11.03 -8.85 -3.26
CA ALA A 23 -12.09 -9.75 -3.69
C ALA A 23 -12.28 -10.91 -2.71
N PHE A 24 -11.19 -11.53 -2.26
CA PHE A 24 -11.25 -12.61 -1.27
C PHE A 24 -11.87 -12.15 0.05
N PHE A 25 -11.51 -10.99 0.59
CA PHE A 25 -12.06 -10.52 1.86
C PHE A 25 -13.49 -10.02 1.75
N GLU A 26 -13.88 -9.44 0.62
CA GLU A 26 -15.27 -9.06 0.33
C GLU A 26 -16.19 -10.28 0.19
N GLU A 27 -15.68 -11.41 -0.32
CA GLU A 27 -16.43 -12.66 -0.41
C GLU A 27 -16.47 -13.43 0.92
N SER A 28 -15.35 -13.47 1.64
CA SER A 28 -15.21 -14.26 2.87
C SER A 28 -15.66 -13.55 4.15
N THR A 29 -15.92 -12.23 4.09
CA THR A 29 -16.29 -11.44 5.27
C THR A 29 -17.34 -10.37 4.93
N GLU A 30 -18.16 -9.98 5.90
CA GLU A 30 -19.11 -8.86 5.75
C GLU A 30 -18.46 -7.46 5.93
N ARG A 31 -17.12 -7.41 5.99
CA ARG A 31 -16.38 -6.17 6.29
C ARG A 31 -16.14 -5.36 5.03
N LYS A 32 -16.09 -4.03 5.18
CA LYS A 32 -15.67 -3.15 4.09
C LYS A 32 -14.16 -3.26 3.89
N VAL A 33 -13.75 -3.37 2.62
CA VAL A 33 -12.35 -3.47 2.24
C VAL A 33 -11.97 -2.26 1.40
N HIS A 34 -10.99 -1.49 1.86
CA HIS A 34 -10.51 -0.29 1.20
C HIS A 34 -9.13 -0.53 0.60
N ILE A 35 -8.95 -0.28 -0.69
CA ILE A 35 -7.62 -0.14 -1.29
C ILE A 35 -7.27 1.35 -1.31
N VAL A 36 -6.13 1.69 -0.70
CA VAL A 36 -5.50 3.00 -0.75
C VAL A 36 -4.23 2.83 -1.57
N GLY A 37 -4.06 3.57 -2.65
CA GLY A 37 -2.88 3.38 -3.49
C GLY A 37 -2.66 4.52 -4.48
N ASP A 38 -1.55 4.46 -5.19
CA ASP A 38 -1.14 5.53 -6.11
C ASP A 38 -2.09 5.69 -7.31
N GLY A 39 -2.81 4.63 -7.68
CA GLY A 39 -3.74 4.63 -8.81
C GLY A 39 -4.96 5.54 -8.63
N SER A 40 -5.40 5.77 -7.39
CA SER A 40 -6.52 6.69 -7.10
C SER A 40 -6.12 8.17 -7.14
N LEU A 41 -4.81 8.48 -7.13
CA LEU A 41 -4.31 9.85 -7.12
C LEU A 41 -4.04 10.42 -8.53
N GLY A 42 -4.20 9.62 -9.60
CA GLY A 42 -3.98 10.07 -10.99
C GLY A 42 -2.52 10.45 -11.29
N VAL A 43 -1.57 9.87 -10.54
CA VAL A 43 -0.17 10.27 -10.53
C VAL A 43 0.64 9.49 -11.56
N GLU A 44 1.43 10.20 -12.36
CA GLU A 44 2.48 9.60 -13.19
C GLU A 44 3.65 9.16 -12.29
N LYS A 45 3.75 7.85 -12.07
CA LYS A 45 4.62 7.25 -11.04
C LYS A 45 6.10 7.56 -11.30
N ASN A 46 6.56 7.52 -12.56
CA ASN A 46 7.97 7.72 -12.86
C ASN A 46 8.40 9.16 -12.55
N THR A 47 7.56 10.15 -12.85
CA THR A 47 7.81 11.56 -12.50
C THR A 47 7.82 11.80 -11.00
N VAL A 48 6.96 11.11 -10.23
CA VAL A 48 6.90 11.31 -8.77
C VAL A 48 8.07 10.67 -8.05
N TYR A 49 8.43 9.43 -8.40
CA TYR A 49 9.56 8.76 -7.75
C TYR A 49 10.93 9.21 -8.28
N ALA A 50 10.96 10.03 -9.34
CA ALA A 50 12.16 10.75 -9.76
C ALA A 50 12.46 12.00 -8.91
N ASP A 51 11.51 12.47 -8.10
CA ASP A 51 11.62 13.69 -7.30
C ASP A 51 11.30 13.42 -5.82
N SER A 52 12.31 13.59 -4.97
CA SER A 52 12.19 13.29 -3.53
C SER A 52 11.11 14.11 -2.81
N GLN A 53 10.80 15.34 -3.24
CA GLN A 53 9.74 16.15 -2.65
C GLN A 53 8.36 15.65 -3.08
N LYS A 54 8.20 15.30 -4.35
CA LYS A 54 6.95 14.69 -4.85
C LYS A 54 6.68 13.36 -4.17
N GLU A 55 7.70 12.50 -4.09
CA GLU A 55 7.62 11.22 -3.39
C GLU A 55 7.21 11.40 -1.92
N LYS A 56 7.80 12.36 -1.22
CA LYS A 56 7.44 12.70 0.17
C LYS A 56 5.98 13.12 0.29
N ASN A 57 5.50 13.97 -0.61
CA ASN A 57 4.12 14.48 -0.59
C ASN A 57 3.10 13.36 -0.86
N VAL A 58 3.39 12.46 -1.81
CA VAL A 58 2.53 11.30 -2.08
C VAL A 58 2.48 10.36 -0.88
N ARG A 59 3.62 10.05 -0.26
CA ARG A 59 3.64 9.23 0.97
C ARG A 59 2.85 9.87 2.12
N ALA A 60 2.98 11.17 2.32
CA ALA A 60 2.22 11.88 3.33
C ALA A 60 0.70 11.79 3.05
N SER A 61 0.30 11.94 1.79
CA SER A 61 -1.10 11.84 1.35
C SER A 61 -1.66 10.43 1.56
N LEU A 62 -0.93 9.40 1.14
CA LEU A 62 -1.30 8.00 1.35
C LEU A 62 -1.42 7.67 2.84
N LYS A 63 -0.46 8.09 3.66
CA LYS A 63 -0.51 7.89 5.12
C LYS A 63 -1.75 8.53 5.73
N ALA A 64 -2.07 9.77 5.36
CA ALA A 64 -3.26 10.48 5.85
C ALA A 64 -4.57 9.82 5.37
N GLU A 65 -4.57 9.22 4.17
CA GLU A 65 -5.73 8.46 3.68
C GLU A 65 -5.90 7.14 4.42
N VAL A 66 -4.81 6.41 4.70
CA VAL A 66 -4.83 5.22 5.56
C VAL A 66 -5.35 5.59 6.95
N GLU A 67 -4.82 6.65 7.56
CA GLU A 67 -5.23 7.10 8.90
C GLU A 67 -6.74 7.35 9.00
N ARG A 68 -7.33 7.98 7.98
CA ARG A 68 -8.77 8.27 7.93
C ARG A 68 -9.63 7.01 7.80
N LYS A 69 -9.11 5.94 7.20
CA LYS A 69 -9.86 4.69 6.93
C LYS A 69 -9.64 3.62 7.99
N VAL A 70 -8.52 3.67 8.71
CA VAL A 70 -8.18 2.68 9.73
C VAL A 70 -9.19 2.74 10.88
N ASN A 71 -9.81 1.60 11.15
CA ASN A 71 -10.70 1.39 12.29
C ASN A 71 -10.72 -0.11 12.68
N LYS A 72 -11.55 -0.48 13.65
CA LYS A 72 -11.62 -1.87 14.17
C LYS A 72 -12.46 -2.80 13.29
N ASP A 73 -13.29 -2.26 12.42
CA ASP A 73 -14.32 -2.98 11.67
C ASP A 73 -13.88 -3.27 10.23
N ASP A 74 -13.23 -2.31 9.58
CA ASP A 74 -12.82 -2.37 8.18
C ASP A 74 -11.43 -3.01 8.00
N ILE A 75 -11.13 -3.32 6.74
CA ILE A 75 -9.81 -3.77 6.24
C ILE A 75 -9.26 -2.68 5.33
N VAL A 76 -7.99 -2.30 5.53
CA VAL A 76 -7.32 -1.31 4.69
C VAL A 76 -6.10 -1.96 4.04
N ILE A 77 -6.03 -1.93 2.71
CA ILE A 77 -4.91 -2.40 1.92
C ILE A 77 -4.19 -1.18 1.34
N LEU A 78 -2.93 -0.98 1.71
CA LEU A 78 -2.08 0.07 1.15
C LEU A 78 -1.27 -0.48 -0.03
N ASP A 79 -1.72 -0.19 -1.25
CA ASP A 79 -1.06 -0.53 -2.52
C ASP A 79 -0.15 0.60 -3.00
N SER A 80 1.10 0.59 -2.53
CA SER A 80 2.17 1.45 -3.01
C SER A 80 3.51 0.71 -2.93
N LEU A 81 4.62 1.35 -3.34
CA LEU A 81 5.94 0.71 -3.34
C LEU A 81 6.41 0.34 -1.91
N ASN A 82 6.16 1.23 -0.94
CA ASN A 82 6.43 1.05 0.49
C ASN A 82 7.84 0.50 0.84
N TYR A 83 8.85 0.75 -0.01
CA TYR A 83 10.21 0.20 0.12
C TYR A 83 11.04 0.83 1.25
N ILE A 84 10.69 2.03 1.71
CA ILE A 84 11.41 2.71 2.80
C ILE A 84 11.01 2.14 4.16
N LYS A 85 12.00 1.58 4.87
CA LYS A 85 11.82 1.01 6.22
C LYS A 85 11.23 2.02 7.21
N GLY A 86 11.72 3.26 7.19
CA GLY A 86 11.22 4.34 8.05
C GLY A 86 9.73 4.64 7.81
N TYR A 87 9.30 4.70 6.55
CA TYR A 87 7.88 4.90 6.22
C TYR A 87 7.01 3.73 6.70
N ARG A 88 7.47 2.47 6.53
CA ARG A 88 6.76 1.31 7.07
C ARG A 88 6.69 1.34 8.61
N TYR A 89 7.72 1.83 9.27
CA TYR A 89 7.71 2.00 10.72
C TYR A 89 6.70 3.07 11.16
N GLU A 90 6.56 4.19 10.44
CA GLU A 90 5.52 5.18 10.69
C GLU A 90 4.11 4.57 10.59
N LEU A 91 3.85 3.76 9.55
CA LEU A 91 2.58 3.04 9.39
C LEU A 91 2.35 2.06 10.55
N PHE A 92 3.37 1.32 10.96
CA PHE A 92 3.29 0.43 12.13
C PHE A 92 2.93 1.20 13.41
N CYS A 93 3.55 2.35 13.66
CA CYS A 93 3.23 3.19 14.81
C CYS A 93 1.78 3.67 14.80
N LEU A 94 1.28 4.12 13.64
CA LEU A 94 -0.11 4.52 13.45
C LEU A 94 -1.07 3.36 13.79
N ILE A 95 -0.78 2.16 13.29
CA ILE A 95 -1.62 0.98 13.53
C ILE A 95 -1.56 0.49 14.97
N LYS A 96 -0.38 0.55 15.58
CA LYS A 96 -0.20 0.27 17.01
C LYS A 96 -1.03 1.21 17.87
N HIS A 97 -1.06 2.51 17.53
CA HIS A 97 -1.93 3.49 18.19
C HIS A 97 -3.42 3.19 17.99
N ALA A 98 -3.82 2.79 16.78
CA ALA A 98 -5.19 2.38 16.48
C ALA A 98 -5.60 1.02 17.09
N GLN A 99 -4.67 0.29 17.71
CA GLN A 99 -4.89 -1.02 18.35
C GLN A 99 -5.56 -2.04 17.40
N THR A 100 -5.15 -2.05 16.12
CA THR A 100 -5.59 -3.03 15.12
C THR A 100 -4.37 -3.82 14.61
N PRO A 101 -4.53 -5.05 14.08
CA PRO A 101 -3.38 -5.81 13.60
C PRO A 101 -2.74 -5.18 12.36
N HIS A 102 -1.50 -5.58 12.04
CA HIS A 102 -0.75 -5.08 10.89
C HIS A 102 -0.10 -6.27 10.17
N CYS A 103 -0.12 -6.26 8.84
CA CYS A 103 0.56 -7.25 8.00
C CYS A 103 1.34 -6.57 6.88
N LEU A 104 2.52 -7.09 6.57
CA LEU A 104 3.33 -6.69 5.42
C LEU A 104 3.33 -7.83 4.40
N VAL A 105 2.92 -7.54 3.17
CA VAL A 105 2.98 -8.49 2.05
C VAL A 105 4.08 -8.03 1.10
N TYR A 106 5.20 -8.76 1.11
CA TYR A 106 6.31 -8.50 0.19
C TYR A 106 6.13 -9.27 -1.11
N SER A 107 5.99 -8.53 -2.20
CA SER A 107 5.88 -9.04 -3.56
C SER A 107 7.29 -9.34 -4.08
N LEU A 108 7.64 -10.63 -4.08
CA LEU A 108 8.94 -11.13 -4.51
C LEU A 108 9.05 -11.05 -6.03
N THR A 109 10.01 -10.28 -6.52
CA THR A 109 10.36 -10.15 -7.94
C THR A 109 11.82 -9.75 -8.04
N SER A 110 12.52 -10.19 -9.09
CA SER A 110 13.89 -9.73 -9.35
C SER A 110 13.90 -8.28 -9.86
N HIS A 111 15.06 -7.61 -9.74
CA HIS A 111 15.23 -6.28 -10.31
C HIS A 111 15.09 -6.30 -11.85
N GLU A 112 15.61 -7.35 -12.49
CA GLU A 112 15.61 -7.53 -13.94
C GLU A 112 14.19 -7.65 -14.50
N GLU A 113 13.38 -8.54 -13.93
CA GLU A 113 11.97 -8.71 -14.34
C GLU A 113 11.14 -7.45 -14.10
N SER A 114 11.32 -6.83 -12.92
CA SER A 114 10.63 -5.58 -12.58
C SER A 114 10.96 -4.46 -13.56
N SER A 115 12.23 -4.34 -13.97
CA SER A 115 12.69 -3.36 -14.95
C SER A 115 12.10 -3.63 -16.34
N LEU A 116 12.09 -4.89 -16.77
CA LEU A 116 11.50 -5.32 -18.04
C LEU A 116 10.00 -4.98 -18.14
N TRP A 117 9.26 -5.14 -17.04
CA TRP A 117 7.83 -4.81 -16.99
C TRP A 117 7.54 -3.33 -16.80
N ASN A 118 8.54 -2.51 -16.49
CA ASN A 118 8.40 -1.06 -16.33
C ASN A 118 8.69 -0.35 -17.67
N THR A 119 7.89 -0.67 -18.69
CA THR A 119 7.95 -0.08 -20.04
C THR A 119 6.85 0.96 -20.27
#